data_AF-A0AA36GPI2-F1
#
_entry.id   AF-A0AA36GPI2-F1
#
_cell.length_a   1.000
_cell.length_b   1.000
_cell.length_c   1.000
_cell.angle_alpha   90.00
_cell.angle_beta   90.00
_cell.angle_gamma   90.00
#
_symmetry.space_group_name_H-M   'P 1'
#
loop_
_entity.id
_entity.type
_entity.pdbx_description
1 polymer ?
#
loop_
_entity_poly.entity_id
_entity_poly.type
_entity_poly.pdbx_seq_one_letter_code
_entity_poly.pdbx_strand_id
1 'polypeptide(L)'
;MKVSSEVALDGSSFALVTCQVKRFQMGSNSATILVYSIIYMSVEFVLSEEIDCANYDLPNHDVDQYGLFAKRCSGSKKLGFRKIFVFYARFLSEANFNKLFENVEESRFEMHIEDTDLADIKMPRLIRAQRPHDKRLFVIRANAHLKSVEIPLSAFDVQESFHVEIDGNPELADDVLDRFQKNCEKGMGKKCDIFKASRRFNFVIIEALVDTYIGARSKHCRI
;
A
#
# COMPACT_ATOMS: atom_id res chain seq x y z
N MET A 1 46.91 -15.31 -9.24
CA MET A 1 46.85 -14.24 -8.23
C MET A 1 45.40 -14.02 -7.87
N LYS A 2 45.07 -14.14 -6.59
CA LYS A 2 43.72 -14.00 -6.03
C LYS A 2 43.47 -12.49 -5.84
N VAL A 3 42.48 -11.92 -6.53
CA VAL A 3 42.01 -10.56 -6.22
C VAL A 3 40.73 -10.73 -5.43
N SER A 4 40.84 -10.58 -4.12
CA SER A 4 39.71 -10.42 -3.22
C SER A 4 39.45 -8.93 -3.11
N SER A 5 38.23 -8.50 -3.42
CA SER A 5 37.76 -7.16 -3.09
C SER A 5 36.39 -7.30 -2.43
N GLU A 6 36.38 -7.34 -1.10
CA GLU A 6 35.18 -7.05 -0.32
C GLU A 6 34.99 -5.53 -0.36
N VAL A 7 33.85 -5.10 -0.90
CA VAL A 7 33.37 -3.74 -0.74
C VAL A 7 32.10 -3.84 0.07
N ALA A 8 32.20 -3.50 1.35
CA ALA A 8 31.03 -3.27 2.19
C ALA A 8 30.40 -1.94 1.78
N LEU A 9 29.18 -1.97 1.26
CA LEU A 9 28.36 -0.78 1.03
C LEU A 9 27.09 -0.91 1.87
N ASP A 10 27.04 -0.11 2.92
CA ASP A 10 25.82 0.21 3.65
C ASP A 10 25.01 1.20 2.80
N GLY A 11 23.71 0.98 2.68
CA GLY A 11 22.73 1.93 2.11
C GLY A 11 22.97 2.44 0.68
N SER A 12 22.29 1.82 -0.29
CA SER A 12 21.75 2.48 -1.49
C SER A 12 22.73 2.98 -2.57
N SER A 13 23.69 2.17 -3.00
CA SER A 13 24.37 2.36 -4.29
C SER A 13 24.99 1.05 -4.79
N PHE A 14 24.62 0.58 -5.99
CA PHE A 14 25.28 -0.54 -6.67
C PHE A 14 26.13 0.01 -7.81
N ALA A 15 27.45 -0.13 -7.70
CA ALA A 15 28.36 0.11 -8.82
C ALA A 15 28.51 -1.17 -9.63
N LEU A 16 28.12 -1.14 -10.92
CA LEU A 16 28.36 -2.25 -11.83
C LEU A 16 29.68 -2.00 -12.57
N VAL A 17 30.71 -2.79 -12.25
CA VAL A 17 32.03 -2.70 -12.89
C VAL A 17 32.08 -3.66 -14.06
N THR A 18 32.02 -3.17 -15.29
CA THR A 18 32.22 -4.01 -16.48
C THR A 18 33.66 -3.92 -16.98
N CYS A 19 34.43 -5.01 -16.87
CA CYS A 19 35.75 -5.13 -17.47
C CYS A 19 35.64 -5.55 -18.93
N GLN A 20 35.98 -4.66 -19.88
CA GLN A 20 36.19 -5.03 -21.28
C GLN A 20 37.69 -5.25 -21.53
N VAL A 21 38.09 -6.50 -21.76
CA VAL A 21 39.48 -6.86 -22.13
C VAL A 21 39.60 -6.82 -23.64
N LYS A 22 40.26 -5.78 -24.19
CA LYS A 22 40.55 -5.71 -25.63
C LYS A 22 41.90 -6.39 -25.90
N ARG A 23 41.87 -7.63 -26.39
CA ARG A 23 43.08 -8.33 -26.88
C ARG A 23 43.52 -7.74 -28.21
N PHE A 24 44.69 -7.13 -28.25
CA PHE A 24 45.41 -6.85 -29.49
C PHE A 24 46.35 -8.03 -29.79
N GLN A 25 46.19 -8.68 -30.94
CA GLN A 25 47.23 -9.55 -31.50
C GLN A 25 48.05 -8.75 -32.49
N MET A 26 49.37 -8.69 -32.27
CA MET A 26 50.33 -8.29 -33.29
C MET A 26 51.21 -9.49 -33.64
N GLY A 27 51.31 -9.73 -34.95
CA GLY A 27 52.09 -10.81 -35.53
C GLY A 27 53.59 -10.56 -35.44
N SER A 28 54.29 -11.64 -35.10
CA SER A 28 55.63 -12.07 -35.51
C SER A 28 56.80 -11.06 -35.50
N ASN A 29 57.76 -11.41 -34.64
CA ASN A 29 59.21 -11.20 -34.70
C ASN A 29 59.80 -9.88 -34.15
N SER A 30 60.46 -10.07 -33.00
CA SER A 30 61.70 -9.41 -32.59
C SER A 30 61.65 -7.92 -32.31
N ALA A 31 61.13 -7.56 -31.13
CA ALA A 31 61.64 -6.48 -30.27
C ALA A 31 60.79 -6.44 -29.01
N THR A 32 61.44 -6.46 -27.85
CA THR A 32 60.81 -6.33 -26.54
C THR A 32 60.15 -4.95 -26.42
N ILE A 33 58.85 -4.87 -26.70
CA ILE A 33 58.04 -3.65 -26.52
C ILE A 33 57.30 -3.77 -25.19
N LEU A 34 57.65 -2.90 -24.25
CA LEU A 34 56.95 -2.69 -22.98
C LEU A 34 55.57 -2.09 -23.28
N VAL A 35 54.52 -2.91 -23.28
CA VAL A 35 53.14 -2.48 -23.47
C VAL A 35 52.61 -1.93 -22.14
N TYR A 36 52.67 -0.61 -21.97
CA TYR A 36 51.94 0.08 -20.90
C TYR A 36 50.44 -0.03 -21.17
N SER A 37 49.75 -0.82 -20.35
CA SER A 37 48.28 -0.92 -20.37
C SER A 37 47.70 0.25 -19.57
N ILE A 38 47.12 1.23 -20.25
CA ILE A 38 46.35 2.31 -19.61
C ILE A 38 44.95 1.77 -19.30
N ILE A 39 44.68 1.51 -18.02
CA ILE A 39 43.36 1.13 -17.54
C ILE A 39 42.50 2.40 -17.46
N TYR A 40 41.57 2.57 -18.41
CA TYR A 40 40.53 3.59 -18.31
C TYR A 40 39.43 3.08 -17.37
N MET A 41 39.33 3.64 -16.16
CA MET A 41 38.16 3.48 -15.30
C MET A 41 37.12 4.54 -15.68
N SER A 42 36.13 4.18 -16.49
CA SER A 42 34.91 4.98 -16.62
C SER A 42 33.97 4.63 -15.47
N VAL A 43 33.86 5.51 -14.48
CA VAL A 43 32.82 5.44 -13.44
C VAL A 43 31.57 6.07 -14.04
N GLU A 44 30.59 5.25 -14.42
CA GLU A 44 29.26 5.76 -14.76
C GLU A 44 28.52 6.07 -13.44
N PHE A 45 28.48 7.36 -13.10
CA PHE A 45 27.71 7.85 -11.96
C PHE A 45 26.24 7.90 -12.37
N VAL A 46 25.47 6.87 -12.00
CA VAL A 46 24.01 6.91 -12.13
C VAL A 46 23.48 7.79 -11.00
N LEU A 47 23.15 9.05 -11.32
CA LEU A 47 22.32 9.89 -10.44
C LEU A 47 21.02 9.13 -10.18
N SER A 48 20.82 8.62 -8.96
CA SER A 48 19.53 8.10 -8.58
C SER A 48 18.57 9.28 -8.50
N GLU A 49 17.66 9.39 -9.45
CA GLU A 49 16.55 10.33 -9.34
C GLU A 49 15.86 10.07 -7.99
N GLU A 50 15.81 11.11 -7.15
CA GLU A 50 15.14 11.03 -5.86
C GLU A 50 13.66 10.74 -6.12
N ILE A 51 13.18 9.61 -5.61
CA ILE A 51 11.82 9.14 -5.89
C ILE A 51 10.85 10.02 -5.11
N ASP A 52 10.06 10.83 -5.82
CA ASP A 52 9.01 11.65 -5.21
C ASP A 52 7.77 10.79 -4.88
N CYS A 53 7.79 10.22 -3.69
CA CYS A 53 6.68 9.41 -3.18
C CYS A 53 5.42 10.22 -2.83
N ALA A 54 5.52 11.55 -2.71
CA ALA A 54 4.37 12.43 -2.48
C ALA A 54 3.59 12.72 -3.76
N ASN A 55 4.22 12.58 -4.93
CA ASN A 55 3.58 12.75 -6.24
C ASN A 55 3.96 11.59 -7.18
N TYR A 56 3.88 10.37 -6.67
CA TYR A 56 4.28 9.16 -7.40
C TYR A 56 3.41 8.99 -8.66
N ASP A 57 4.05 8.68 -9.80
CA ASP A 57 3.33 8.42 -11.04
C ASP A 57 2.93 6.94 -11.07
N LEU A 58 1.70 6.67 -10.61
CA LEU A 58 1.11 5.34 -10.67
C LEU A 58 0.37 5.21 -12.01
N PRO A 59 0.88 4.43 -12.97
CA PRO A 59 0.30 4.40 -14.31
C PRO A 59 -1.07 3.71 -14.32
N ASN A 60 -1.22 2.62 -13.56
CA ASN A 60 -2.42 1.80 -13.50
C ASN A 60 -2.65 1.23 -12.10
N HIS A 61 -3.89 0.77 -11.86
CA HIS A 61 -4.30 0.08 -10.64
C HIS A 61 -4.12 -1.43 -10.77
N ASP A 62 -2.92 -1.92 -10.53
CA ASP A 62 -2.60 -3.35 -10.54
C ASP A 62 -1.57 -3.73 -9.48
N VAL A 63 -1.44 -5.03 -9.25
CA VAL A 63 -0.58 -5.62 -8.20
C VAL A 63 0.89 -5.26 -8.42
N ASP A 64 1.37 -5.25 -9.66
CA ASP A 64 2.79 -5.01 -9.96
C ASP A 64 3.16 -3.55 -9.69
N GLN A 65 2.32 -2.61 -10.10
CA GLN A 65 2.55 -1.17 -9.89
C GLN A 65 2.48 -0.80 -8.42
N TYR A 66 1.52 -1.34 -7.67
CA TYR A 66 1.45 -1.15 -6.22
C TYR A 66 2.63 -1.81 -5.50
N GLY A 67 3.03 -3.02 -5.92
CA GLY A 67 4.21 -3.69 -5.39
C GLY A 67 5.49 -2.86 -5.60
N LEU A 68 5.65 -2.26 -6.78
CA LEU A 68 6.78 -1.38 -7.08
C LEU A 68 6.73 -0.09 -6.25
N PHE A 69 5.54 0.53 -6.13
CA PHE A 69 5.33 1.70 -5.28
C PHE A 69 5.68 1.41 -3.82
N ALA A 70 5.15 0.33 -3.24
CA ALA A 70 5.44 -0.08 -1.87
C ALA A 70 6.95 -0.33 -1.68
N LYS A 71 7.59 -1.02 -2.62
CA LYS A 71 9.04 -1.27 -2.57
C LYS A 71 9.88 0.01 -2.61
N ARG A 72 9.50 0.98 -3.43
CA ARG A 72 10.25 2.22 -3.65
C ARG A 72 9.99 3.29 -2.59
N CYS A 73 8.80 3.32 -2.02
CA CYS A 73 8.34 4.36 -1.10
C CYS A 73 8.21 3.90 0.36
N SER A 74 8.59 2.66 0.68
CA SER A 74 8.74 2.23 2.07
C SER A 74 9.78 3.11 2.79
N GLY A 75 9.39 3.67 3.93
CA GLY A 75 10.23 4.60 4.70
C GLY A 75 10.03 6.07 4.38
N SER A 76 9.27 6.39 3.32
CA SER A 76 8.90 7.78 3.01
C SER A 76 7.92 8.34 4.05
N LYS A 77 8.09 9.62 4.39
CA LYS A 77 7.17 10.33 5.29
C LYS A 77 5.88 10.78 4.61
N LYS A 78 5.89 10.91 3.28
CA LYS A 78 4.79 11.44 2.51
C LYS A 78 4.46 10.52 1.35
N LEU A 79 3.19 10.17 1.22
CA LEU A 79 2.68 9.37 0.12
C LEU A 79 1.61 10.13 -0.65
N GLY A 80 1.61 9.99 -1.96
CA GLY A 80 0.62 10.61 -2.83
C GLY A 80 0.83 10.21 -4.27
N PHE A 81 -0.20 10.43 -5.07
CA PHE A 81 -0.18 10.13 -6.50
C PHE A 81 -0.38 11.41 -7.30
N ARG A 82 0.29 11.51 -8.44
CA ARG A 82 0.27 12.71 -9.27
C ARG A 82 -1.08 12.94 -9.98
N LYS A 83 -1.67 11.88 -10.52
CA LYS A 83 -2.87 11.95 -11.39
C LYS A 83 -4.07 11.22 -10.84
N ILE A 84 -3.82 10.21 -10.02
CA ILE A 84 -4.84 9.36 -9.42
C ILE A 84 -5.04 9.83 -7.99
N PHE A 85 -6.26 9.74 -7.47
CA PHE A 85 -6.55 10.22 -6.12
C PHE A 85 -7.05 9.15 -5.16
N VAL A 86 -7.06 7.89 -5.59
CA VAL A 86 -7.52 6.75 -4.79
C VAL A 86 -6.37 5.75 -4.65
N PHE A 87 -6.12 5.32 -3.41
CA PHE A 87 -5.20 4.24 -3.10
C PHE A 87 -6.00 2.99 -2.74
N TYR A 88 -5.77 1.86 -3.42
CA TYR A 88 -6.43 0.60 -3.14
C TYR A 88 -5.49 -0.37 -2.43
N ALA A 89 -5.79 -0.72 -1.18
CA ALA A 89 -4.99 -1.64 -0.38
C ALA A 89 -5.03 -3.08 -0.90
N ARG A 90 -6.07 -3.48 -1.65
CA ARG A 90 -6.23 -4.83 -2.23
C ARG A 90 -5.08 -5.27 -3.14
N PHE A 91 -4.28 -4.33 -3.65
CA PHE A 91 -3.14 -4.63 -4.51
C PHE A 91 -1.84 -4.88 -3.72
N LEU A 92 -1.90 -4.89 -2.38
CA LEU A 92 -0.77 -5.16 -1.50
C LEU A 92 -1.09 -6.31 -0.55
N SER A 93 -0.06 -7.09 -0.23
CA SER A 93 -0.09 -7.95 0.95
C SER A 93 -0.03 -7.11 2.23
N GLU A 94 -0.50 -7.67 3.34
CA GLU A 94 -0.47 -7.00 4.65
C GLU A 94 0.93 -6.54 5.04
N ALA A 95 1.94 -7.39 4.83
CA ALA A 95 3.33 -7.05 5.11
C ALA A 95 3.81 -5.83 4.30
N ASN A 96 3.45 -5.77 3.00
CA ASN A 96 3.82 -4.65 2.15
C ASN A 96 3.05 -3.37 2.50
N PHE A 97 1.76 -3.49 2.82
CA PHE A 97 0.95 -2.36 3.29
C PHE A 97 1.55 -1.77 4.57
N ASN A 98 1.74 -2.59 5.60
CA ASN A 98 2.23 -2.14 6.89
C ASN A 98 3.65 -1.56 6.79
N LYS A 99 4.51 -2.16 5.97
CA LYS A 99 5.86 -1.62 5.70
C LYS A 99 5.82 -0.28 4.97
N LEU A 100 4.92 -0.11 4.00
CA LEU A 100 4.74 1.15 3.28
C LEU A 100 4.30 2.27 4.23
N PHE A 101 3.40 1.99 5.17
CA PHE A 101 2.82 2.99 6.07
C PHE A 101 3.51 3.15 7.43
N GLU A 102 4.55 2.36 7.72
CA GLU A 102 5.25 2.37 9.02
C GLU A 102 5.76 3.77 9.42
N ASN A 103 6.26 4.54 8.45
CA ASN A 103 6.89 5.84 8.68
C ASN A 103 6.11 7.03 8.09
N VAL A 104 4.91 6.79 7.57
CA VAL A 104 4.14 7.79 6.83
C VAL A 104 3.48 8.76 7.81
N GLU A 105 3.76 10.04 7.63
CA GLU A 105 3.17 11.14 8.39
C GLU A 105 2.06 11.84 7.60
N GLU A 106 2.15 11.87 6.27
CA GLU A 106 1.18 12.54 5.38
C GLU A 106 0.78 11.63 4.21
N SER A 107 -0.52 11.50 3.94
CA SER A 107 -1.04 10.89 2.72
C SER A 107 -1.86 11.89 1.90
N ARG A 108 -1.83 11.78 0.57
CA ARG A 108 -2.55 12.66 -0.38
C ARG A 108 -3.41 11.88 -1.36
N PHE A 109 -4.29 11.05 -0.82
CA PHE A 109 -5.28 10.27 -1.58
C PHE A 109 -6.41 9.82 -0.65
N GLU A 110 -7.57 9.53 -1.23
CA GLU A 110 -8.61 8.74 -0.60
C GLU A 110 -8.11 7.29 -0.46
N MET A 111 -8.18 6.74 0.76
CA MET A 111 -7.67 5.40 1.04
C MET A 111 -8.81 4.38 1.04
N HIS A 112 -8.71 3.39 0.15
CA HIS A 112 -9.66 2.29 0.00
C HIS A 112 -9.03 1.00 0.51
N ILE A 113 -9.64 0.45 1.55
CA ILE A 113 -9.36 -0.84 2.14
C ILE A 113 -10.63 -1.65 1.96
N GLU A 114 -10.81 -2.11 0.72
CA GLU A 114 -12.02 -2.78 0.26
C GLU A 114 -11.71 -4.13 -0.35
N ASP A 115 -12.55 -5.12 -0.05
CA ASP A 115 -12.45 -6.48 -0.60
C ASP A 115 -11.01 -7.04 -0.44
N THR A 116 -10.44 -6.90 0.76
CA THR A 116 -9.08 -7.35 1.06
C THR A 116 -9.06 -8.55 2.01
N ASP A 117 -7.98 -9.32 1.91
CA ASP A 117 -7.65 -10.41 2.85
C ASP A 117 -6.79 -9.94 4.04
N LEU A 118 -6.70 -8.63 4.27
CA LEU A 118 -5.89 -8.04 5.34
C LEU A 118 -6.57 -8.28 6.69
N ALA A 119 -5.80 -8.70 7.70
CA ALA A 119 -6.27 -8.90 9.06
C ALA A 119 -5.94 -7.70 9.96
N ASP A 120 -4.74 -7.15 9.81
CA ASP A 120 -4.20 -6.10 10.67
C ASP A 120 -3.52 -5.00 9.83
N ILE A 121 -4.13 -3.81 9.81
CA ILE A 121 -3.57 -2.65 9.10
C ILE A 121 -3.06 -1.59 10.07
N LYS A 122 -1.87 -1.05 9.79
CA LYS A 122 -1.17 -0.12 10.69
C LYS A 122 -0.63 1.09 9.95
N MET A 123 -1.02 2.26 10.44
CA MET A 123 -0.53 3.57 10.00
C MET A 123 -0.14 4.40 11.24
N PRO A 124 0.79 3.90 12.08
CA PRO A 124 0.97 4.36 13.46
C PRO A 124 1.45 5.81 13.57
N ARG A 125 2.03 6.35 12.49
CA ARG A 125 2.59 7.71 12.45
C ARG A 125 1.79 8.68 11.59
N LEU A 126 0.61 8.29 11.10
CA LEU A 126 -0.16 9.15 10.22
C LEU A 126 -0.67 10.38 10.99
N ILE A 127 -0.14 11.54 10.63
CA ILE A 127 -0.51 12.84 11.21
C ILE A 127 -1.56 13.52 10.35
N ARG A 128 -1.48 13.39 9.02
CA ARG A 128 -2.37 14.11 8.12
C ARG A 128 -2.79 13.26 6.93
N ALA A 129 -4.04 12.83 6.92
CA ALA A 129 -4.66 12.26 5.73
C ALA A 129 -5.32 13.37 4.91
N GLN A 130 -4.87 13.57 3.68
CA GLN A 130 -5.48 14.50 2.72
C GLN A 130 -6.20 13.72 1.64
N ARG A 131 -7.31 14.29 1.20
CA ARG A 131 -8.12 13.80 0.09
C ARG A 131 -8.39 14.97 -0.86
N PRO A 132 -8.68 14.71 -2.14
CA PRO A 132 -9.30 15.73 -2.97
C PRO A 132 -10.66 16.15 -2.42
N HIS A 133 -11.12 17.32 -2.84
CA HIS A 133 -12.46 17.82 -2.53
C HIS A 133 -13.53 16.77 -2.90
N ASP A 134 -14.56 16.64 -2.05
CA ASP A 134 -15.69 15.69 -2.20
C ASP A 134 -15.37 14.18 -2.17
N LYS A 135 -14.13 13.77 -1.88
CA LYS A 135 -13.77 12.33 -1.74
C LYS A 135 -13.94 11.82 -0.31
N ARG A 136 -13.89 10.52 -0.02
CA ARG A 136 -13.85 10.07 1.40
C ARG A 136 -12.42 10.15 1.92
N LEU A 137 -12.26 10.17 3.24
CA LEU A 137 -10.93 10.09 3.85
C LEU A 137 -10.46 8.63 3.89
N PHE A 138 -11.31 7.76 4.42
CA PHE A 138 -11.12 6.32 4.49
C PHE A 138 -12.39 5.59 4.05
N VAL A 139 -12.21 4.54 3.27
CA VAL A 139 -13.24 3.55 2.91
C VAL A 139 -12.73 2.20 3.36
N ILE A 140 -13.37 1.60 4.36
CA ILE A 140 -12.97 0.31 4.95
C ILE A 140 -14.16 -0.63 4.84
N ARG A 141 -14.20 -1.45 3.79
CA ARG A 141 -15.39 -2.24 3.49
C ARG A 141 -15.18 -3.66 3.03
N ALA A 142 -16.14 -4.52 3.35
CA ALA A 142 -16.19 -5.88 2.82
C ALA A 142 -14.90 -6.69 3.04
N ASN A 143 -14.15 -6.42 4.12
CA ASN A 143 -12.94 -7.17 4.45
C ASN A 143 -13.31 -8.32 5.39
N ALA A 144 -13.29 -9.54 4.87
CA ALA A 144 -13.78 -10.73 5.57
C ALA A 144 -13.01 -11.01 6.87
N HIS A 145 -11.70 -10.72 6.88
CA HIS A 145 -10.80 -11.11 7.98
C HIS A 145 -10.19 -9.93 8.73
N LEU A 146 -10.60 -8.69 8.41
CA LEU A 146 -10.04 -7.49 9.03
C LEU A 146 -10.47 -7.40 10.48
N LYS A 147 -9.49 -7.47 11.39
CA LYS A 147 -9.67 -7.49 12.84
C LYS A 147 -9.30 -6.16 13.48
N SER A 148 -8.16 -5.58 13.07
CA SER A 148 -7.63 -4.37 13.68
C SER A 148 -7.23 -3.32 12.66
N VAL A 149 -7.43 -2.05 13.05
CA VAL A 149 -7.07 -0.88 12.26
C VAL A 149 -6.43 0.17 13.15
N GLU A 150 -5.13 0.38 13.00
CA GLU A 150 -4.38 1.36 13.78
C GLU A 150 -4.16 2.65 12.98
N ILE A 151 -4.99 3.66 13.26
CA ILE A 151 -4.87 5.02 12.72
C ILE A 151 -4.96 6.02 13.88
N PRO A 152 -3.92 6.87 14.09
CA PRO A 152 -3.93 7.89 15.13
C PRO A 152 -5.03 8.93 14.93
N LEU A 153 -5.50 9.53 16.03
CA LEU A 153 -6.46 10.65 16.02
C LEU A 153 -5.99 11.81 15.14
N SER A 154 -4.68 12.10 15.12
CA SER A 154 -4.11 13.20 14.33
C SER A 154 -4.48 13.13 12.85
N ALA A 155 -4.57 11.92 12.29
CA ALA A 155 -4.93 11.73 10.88
C ALA A 155 -6.30 12.31 10.51
N PHE A 156 -7.18 12.54 11.49
CA PHE A 156 -8.53 13.09 11.34
C PHE A 156 -8.62 14.60 11.62
N ASP A 157 -7.49 15.27 11.88
CA ASP A 157 -7.41 16.72 12.02
C ASP A 157 -7.44 17.40 10.63
N VAL A 158 -8.61 17.32 9.99
CA VAL A 158 -8.85 17.85 8.65
C VAL A 158 -9.63 19.15 8.78
N GLN A 159 -9.14 20.22 8.13
CA GLN A 159 -9.77 21.55 8.19
C GLN A 159 -11.16 21.60 7.50
N GLU A 160 -11.49 20.59 6.72
CA GLU A 160 -12.72 20.49 5.92
C GLU A 160 -13.58 19.31 6.38
N SER A 161 -14.90 19.38 6.14
CA SER A 161 -15.83 18.30 6.48
C SER A 161 -15.49 17.02 5.70
N PHE A 162 -15.10 15.95 6.38
CA PHE A 162 -14.69 14.69 5.77
C PHE A 162 -15.70 13.56 6.04
N HIS A 163 -15.57 12.46 5.31
CA HIS A 163 -16.44 11.29 5.44
C HIS A 163 -15.58 10.04 5.59
N VAL A 164 -16.01 9.13 6.46
CA VAL A 164 -15.38 7.82 6.69
C VAL A 164 -16.45 6.75 6.58
N GLU A 165 -16.19 5.72 5.78
CA GLU A 165 -17.11 4.62 5.53
C GLU A 165 -16.50 3.33 6.10
N ILE A 166 -17.20 2.66 7.02
CA ILE A 166 -16.73 1.41 7.64
C ILE A 166 -17.86 0.40 7.71
N ASP A 167 -17.90 -0.54 6.78
CA ASP A 167 -19.10 -1.35 6.56
C ASP A 167 -18.75 -2.77 6.05
N GLY A 168 -19.55 -3.80 6.35
CA GLY A 168 -19.28 -5.15 5.84
C GLY A 168 -17.99 -5.82 6.32
N ASN A 169 -17.42 -5.43 7.47
CA ASN A 169 -16.24 -6.07 8.08
C ASN A 169 -16.66 -6.94 9.29
N PRO A 170 -16.93 -8.24 9.12
CA PRO A 170 -17.56 -9.07 10.15
C PRO A 170 -16.66 -9.35 11.36
N GLU A 171 -15.34 -9.43 11.16
CA GLU A 171 -14.36 -9.71 12.22
C GLU A 171 -13.78 -8.44 12.86
N LEU A 172 -14.20 -7.24 12.42
CA LEU A 172 -13.63 -5.99 12.88
C LEU A 172 -14.01 -5.71 14.34
N ALA A 173 -13.00 -5.48 15.18
CA ALA A 173 -13.20 -5.28 16.60
C ALA A 173 -14.00 -4.00 16.92
N ASP A 174 -14.86 -4.09 17.94
CA ASP A 174 -15.75 -2.99 18.35
C ASP A 174 -14.99 -1.72 18.78
N ASP A 175 -13.82 -1.88 19.40
CA ASP A 175 -13.00 -0.77 19.86
C ASP A 175 -12.51 0.10 18.70
N VAL A 176 -12.34 -0.48 17.51
CA VAL A 176 -11.95 0.24 16.30
C VAL A 176 -13.05 1.23 15.93
N LEU A 177 -14.31 0.77 15.92
CA LEU A 177 -15.44 1.59 15.53
C LEU A 177 -15.69 2.71 16.53
N ASP A 178 -15.59 2.41 17.82
CA ASP A 178 -15.69 3.42 18.89
C ASP A 178 -14.58 4.47 18.77
N ARG A 179 -13.35 4.05 18.45
CA ARG A 179 -12.22 4.96 18.24
C ARG A 179 -12.43 5.84 17.02
N PHE A 180 -12.85 5.29 15.89
CA PHE A 180 -13.13 6.06 14.69
C PHE A 180 -14.28 7.05 14.89
N GLN A 181 -15.34 6.66 15.62
CA GLN A 181 -16.43 7.55 15.96
C GLN A 181 -15.94 8.74 16.79
N LYS A 182 -15.18 8.47 17.86
CA LYS A 182 -14.59 9.53 18.71
C LYS A 182 -13.64 10.43 17.93
N ASN A 183 -12.80 9.85 17.07
CA ASN A 183 -11.86 10.60 16.27
C ASN A 183 -12.57 11.54 15.30
N CYS A 184 -13.63 11.05 14.66
CA CYS A 184 -14.40 11.84 13.73
C CYS A 184 -15.20 12.94 14.44
N GLU A 185 -15.84 12.63 15.57
CA GLU A 185 -16.55 13.62 16.40
C GLU A 185 -15.62 14.75 16.87
N LYS A 186 -14.38 14.40 17.26
CA LYS A 186 -13.38 15.37 17.69
C LYS A 186 -12.82 16.20 16.53
N GLY A 187 -12.57 15.60 15.36
CA GLY A 187 -12.04 16.29 14.19
C GLY A 187 -13.05 17.23 13.52
N MET A 188 -14.34 16.86 13.48
CA MET A 188 -15.39 17.67 12.85
C MET A 188 -16.17 18.56 13.82
N GLY A 189 -16.04 18.36 15.13
CA GLY A 189 -16.89 19.00 16.14
C GLY A 189 -18.38 18.63 16.03
N LYS A 190 -18.71 17.55 15.31
CA LYS A 190 -20.09 17.09 15.01
C LYS A 190 -20.14 15.56 14.95
N LYS A 191 -21.34 14.98 15.13
CA LYS A 191 -21.56 13.54 14.89
C LYS A 191 -21.22 13.19 13.45
N CYS A 192 -20.44 12.13 13.29
CA CYS A 192 -20.11 11.60 11.98
C CYS A 192 -20.98 10.39 11.65
N ASP A 193 -21.38 10.29 10.39
CA ASP A 193 -22.11 9.15 9.86
C ASP A 193 -21.12 8.01 9.58
N ILE A 194 -20.82 7.22 10.63
CA ILE A 194 -20.20 5.91 10.44
C ILE A 194 -21.30 4.93 10.08
N PHE A 195 -21.35 4.55 8.80
CA PHE A 195 -22.30 3.57 8.30
C PHE A 195 -22.01 2.19 8.88
N LYS A 196 -22.69 1.80 9.97
CA LYS A 196 -22.64 0.44 10.51
C LYS A 196 -23.44 -0.51 9.60
N ALA A 197 -22.96 -0.85 8.40
CA ALA A 197 -23.63 -1.90 7.62
C ALA A 197 -23.69 -3.19 8.44
N SER A 198 -24.85 -3.83 8.41
CA SER A 198 -25.24 -4.99 9.22
C SER A 198 -24.07 -5.93 9.50
N ARG A 199 -23.54 -5.90 10.73
CA ARG A 199 -22.60 -6.90 11.27
C ARG A 199 -23.26 -8.26 11.53
N ARG A 200 -24.15 -8.67 10.64
CA ARG A 200 -24.91 -9.92 10.70
C ARG A 200 -25.06 -10.48 9.31
N PHE A 201 -24.02 -11.13 8.81
CA PHE A 201 -24.28 -12.45 8.27
C PHE A 201 -24.28 -13.41 9.46
N ASN A 202 -25.45 -13.56 10.08
CA ASN A 202 -25.71 -14.76 10.85
C ASN A 202 -25.55 -15.92 9.86
N PHE A 203 -24.40 -16.58 9.89
CA PHE A 203 -24.19 -17.91 9.30
C PHE A 203 -24.92 -18.99 10.12
N VAL A 204 -26.06 -18.64 10.71
CA VAL A 204 -26.90 -19.50 11.50
C VAL A 204 -28.32 -19.27 10.99
N ILE A 205 -28.90 -20.33 10.42
CA ILE A 205 -30.25 -20.45 9.86
C ILE A 205 -30.42 -20.05 8.37
N ILE A 206 -29.75 -20.77 7.46
CA ILE A 206 -30.36 -21.17 6.18
C ILE A 206 -30.61 -22.68 6.24
N GLU A 207 -31.49 -23.09 7.15
CA GLU A 207 -32.21 -24.38 7.04
C GLU A 207 -33.68 -24.21 7.47
N ALA A 208 -34.01 -23.33 8.42
CA ALA A 208 -35.41 -23.20 8.89
C ALA A 208 -36.36 -22.41 7.96
N LEU A 209 -35.85 -21.66 6.96
CA LEU A 209 -36.71 -20.89 6.04
C LEU A 209 -37.07 -21.65 4.75
N VAL A 210 -36.40 -22.74 4.43
CA VAL A 210 -36.76 -23.59 3.27
C VAL A 210 -37.95 -24.50 3.63
N ASP A 211 -38.04 -24.98 4.86
CA ASP A 211 -39.17 -25.84 5.29
C ASP A 211 -40.48 -25.08 5.50
N THR A 212 -40.41 -23.78 5.80
CA THR A 212 -41.64 -22.96 5.96
C THR A 212 -42.24 -22.55 4.61
N TYR A 213 -41.44 -22.50 3.53
CA TYR A 213 -41.90 -22.08 2.20
C TYR A 213 -42.45 -23.22 1.33
N ILE A 214 -42.12 -24.48 1.64
CA ILE A 214 -42.63 -25.66 0.91
C ILE A 214 -43.92 -26.21 1.56
N GLY A 215 -44.17 -25.93 2.84
CA GLY A 215 -45.37 -26.41 3.56
C GLY A 215 -46.67 -25.61 3.35
N ALA A 216 -46.63 -24.42 2.73
CA ALA A 216 -47.79 -23.52 2.66
C ALA A 216 -48.50 -23.43 1.28
N ARG A 217 -48.07 -24.21 0.28
CA ARG A 217 -48.70 -24.28 -1.06
C ARG A 217 -49.29 -25.66 -1.37
N SER A 218 -50.12 -26.19 -0.48
CA SER A 218 -51.04 -27.27 -0.86
C SER A 218 -52.26 -27.25 0.04
N LYS A 219 -53.31 -26.58 -0.45
CA LYS A 219 -54.75 -26.73 -0.17
C LYS A 219 -55.38 -25.35 -0.34
N HIS A 220 -56.00 -25.14 -1.50
CA HIS A 220 -57.15 -24.27 -1.80
C HIS A 220 -57.04 -23.69 -3.22
N CYS A 221 -57.26 -24.55 -4.21
CA CYS A 221 -57.98 -24.16 -5.42
C CYS A 221 -59.02 -25.25 -5.67
N ARG A 222 -60.29 -24.94 -5.35
CA ARG A 222 -61.46 -25.60 -5.92
C ARG A 222 -61.65 -25.05 -7.34
N ILE A 223 -61.89 -25.93 -8.29
CA ILE A 223 -62.76 -25.67 -9.44
C ILE A 223 -63.93 -26.62 -9.28
#